data_AF-A0A661XY09-F1
#
_entry.id   AF-A0A661XY09-F1
#
_cell.length_a   1.000
_cell.length_b   1.000
_cell.length_c   1.000
_cell.angle_alpha   90.00
_cell.angle_beta   90.00
_cell.angle_gamma   90.00
#
_symmetry.space_group_name_H-M   'P 1'
#
loop_
_entity.id
_entity.type
_entity.pdbx_description
1 polymer ?
#
loop_
_entity_poly.entity_id
_entity_poly.type
_entity_poly.pdbx_seq_one_letter_code
_entity_poly.pdbx_strand_id
1 'polypeptide(L)'
;KADYFAGTSSNANDFTTNAANDTLVVLEAEDIEQNDYNVPQLGSARQIVSWLFNTAEEGQVSSVYEIGDQYVIALMTGEVEEGTADLALVKLEVEKKVKDEKIGQLIVDKLAGLEGTIDERAAAFGDDVSVYESSELSLNSYSLPSVGTAPEAVGSLFAMNNGDFSKPILTENGVVVLNLINLTRAPEIADYTSYKYTLEQTMESRASFYISESINDWAAIEDSRYKFY
;
A
#
# COMPACT_ATOMS: atom_id res chain seq x y z
N LYS A 1 1.92 -39.82 11.53
CA LYS A 1 2.23 -38.81 12.56
C LYS A 1 1.27 -37.63 12.44
N ALA A 2 1.17 -37.02 11.25
CA ALA A 2 0.22 -35.95 10.99
C ALA A 2 -1.24 -36.32 11.31
N ASP A 3 -1.72 -37.51 10.88
CA ASP A 3 -3.10 -37.93 11.18
C ASP A 3 -3.40 -38.08 12.67
N TYR A 4 -2.40 -38.52 13.45
CA TYR A 4 -2.52 -38.60 14.90
C TYR A 4 -2.64 -37.20 15.50
N PHE A 5 -1.79 -36.26 15.07
CA PHE A 5 -1.84 -34.88 15.54
C PHE A 5 -3.17 -34.21 15.20
N ALA A 6 -3.67 -34.35 13.97
CA ALA A 6 -4.96 -33.80 13.57
C ALA A 6 -6.11 -34.43 14.39
N GLY A 7 -6.04 -35.74 14.65
CA GLY A 7 -7.06 -36.45 15.42
C GLY A 7 -7.08 -36.13 16.92
N THR A 8 -5.96 -35.69 17.50
CA THR A 8 -5.86 -35.33 18.93
C THR A 8 -5.88 -33.82 19.18
N SER A 9 -5.92 -33.00 18.15
CA SER A 9 -5.89 -31.53 18.23
C SER A 9 -7.18 -30.97 17.66
N SER A 10 -8.30 -31.11 18.39
CA SER A 10 -9.62 -30.75 17.87
C SER A 10 -9.99 -29.28 18.03
N ASN A 11 -9.15 -28.49 18.71
CA ASN A 11 -9.33 -27.06 18.94
C ASN A 11 -7.97 -26.36 19.09
N ALA A 12 -7.98 -25.04 19.11
CA ALA A 12 -6.78 -24.21 19.25
C ALA A 12 -5.89 -24.57 20.44
N ASN A 13 -6.47 -24.80 21.62
CA ASN A 13 -5.70 -25.10 22.84
C ASN A 13 -4.99 -26.46 22.74
N ASP A 14 -5.69 -27.49 22.25
CA ASP A 14 -5.12 -28.82 22.05
C ASP A 14 -4.04 -28.77 20.95
N PHE A 15 -4.28 -28.01 19.88
CA PHE A 15 -3.31 -27.79 18.81
C PHE A 15 -2.01 -27.19 19.34
N THR A 16 -2.08 -26.06 20.05
CA THR A 16 -0.90 -25.38 20.60
C THR A 16 -0.18 -26.26 21.62
N THR A 17 -0.92 -26.95 22.50
CA THR A 17 -0.34 -27.82 23.53
C THR A 17 0.35 -29.03 22.91
N ASN A 18 -0.30 -29.70 21.96
CA ASN A 18 0.27 -30.86 21.27
C ASN A 18 1.47 -30.45 20.41
N ALA A 19 1.42 -29.29 19.75
CA ALA A 19 2.51 -28.80 18.93
C ALA A 19 3.75 -28.51 19.78
N ALA A 20 3.57 -27.88 20.96
CA ALA A 20 4.65 -27.59 21.90
C ALA A 20 5.29 -28.85 22.50
N ASN A 21 4.52 -29.94 22.63
CA ASN A 21 4.99 -31.23 23.15
C ASN A 21 5.61 -32.15 22.08
N ASP A 22 5.61 -31.72 20.81
CA ASP A 22 6.18 -32.45 19.68
C ASP A 22 7.31 -31.61 19.04
N THR A 23 8.01 -32.16 18.06
CA THR A 23 9.07 -31.49 17.29
C THR A 23 8.51 -30.79 16.04
N LEU A 24 7.27 -30.30 16.11
CA LEU A 24 6.59 -29.67 14.98
C LEU A 24 6.99 -28.20 14.86
N VAL A 25 7.03 -27.70 13.62
CA VAL A 25 7.25 -26.29 13.35
C VAL A 25 5.88 -25.63 13.23
N VAL A 26 5.59 -24.67 14.12
CA VAL A 26 4.38 -23.86 14.05
C VAL A 26 4.74 -22.55 13.35
N LEU A 27 4.01 -22.25 12.28
CA LEU A 27 4.17 -21.04 11.49
C LEU A 27 2.86 -20.26 11.54
N GLU A 28 2.96 -18.95 11.74
CA GLU A 28 1.82 -18.04 11.63
C GLU A 28 1.79 -17.48 10.21
N ALA A 29 0.59 -17.49 9.62
CA ALA A 29 0.31 -16.93 8.31
C ALA A 29 -0.84 -15.93 8.46
N GLU A 30 -0.51 -14.65 8.30
CA GLU A 30 -1.45 -13.53 8.32
C GLU A 30 -1.73 -13.07 6.89
N ASP A 31 -2.77 -12.24 6.71
CA ASP A 31 -3.13 -11.59 5.45
C ASP A 31 -3.34 -12.56 4.26
N ILE A 32 -3.99 -13.69 4.50
CA ILE A 32 -4.39 -14.62 3.43
C ILE A 32 -5.65 -14.11 2.76
N GLU A 33 -5.61 -13.88 1.44
CA GLU A 33 -6.75 -13.43 0.66
C GLU A 33 -7.50 -14.61 0.00
N GLN A 34 -8.80 -14.44 -0.26
CA GLN A 34 -9.66 -15.48 -0.84
C GLN A 34 -9.16 -16.02 -2.20
N ASN A 35 -8.41 -15.21 -2.95
CA ASN A 35 -7.87 -15.54 -4.27
C ASN A 35 -6.41 -16.00 -4.22
N ASP A 36 -5.82 -16.14 -3.04
CA ASP A 36 -4.44 -16.58 -2.91
C ASP A 36 -4.29 -18.04 -3.34
N TYR A 37 -3.21 -18.28 -4.09
CA TYR A 37 -2.74 -19.62 -4.44
C TYR A 37 -1.62 -20.10 -3.52
N ASN A 38 -0.95 -19.17 -2.85
CA ASN A 38 0.21 -19.45 -2.01
C ASN A 38 -0.08 -19.03 -0.57
N VAL A 39 0.43 -19.81 0.38
CA VAL A 39 0.49 -19.40 1.79
C VAL A 39 1.94 -19.07 2.12
N PRO A 40 2.24 -17.94 2.80
CA PRO A 40 3.60 -17.59 3.20
C PRO A 40 4.31 -18.77 3.88
N GLN A 41 5.58 -18.98 3.52
CA GLN A 41 6.44 -20.06 4.04
C GLN A 41 6.03 -21.50 3.69
N LEU A 42 4.82 -21.73 3.17
CA LEU A 42 4.34 -23.03 2.68
C LEU A 42 4.33 -23.14 1.15
N GLY A 43 4.28 -22.01 0.43
CA GLY A 43 4.23 -21.99 -1.03
C GLY A 43 2.84 -22.35 -1.55
N SER A 44 2.74 -23.10 -2.66
CA SER A 44 1.49 -23.40 -3.37
C SER A 44 0.54 -24.26 -2.53
N ALA A 45 -0.35 -23.59 -1.80
CA ALA A 45 -1.22 -24.18 -0.79
C ALA A 45 -2.70 -23.82 -0.99
N ARG A 46 -3.15 -23.77 -2.24
CA ARG A 46 -4.53 -23.41 -2.60
C ARG A 46 -5.59 -24.17 -1.82
N GLN A 47 -5.39 -25.47 -1.56
CA GLN A 47 -6.31 -26.30 -0.78
C GLN A 47 -6.53 -25.82 0.66
N ILE A 48 -5.52 -25.19 1.28
CA ILE A 48 -5.65 -24.59 2.62
C ILE A 48 -6.45 -23.30 2.52
N VAL A 49 -6.15 -22.44 1.53
CA VAL A 49 -6.89 -21.20 1.27
C VAL A 49 -8.37 -21.51 0.99
N SER A 50 -8.66 -22.46 0.10
CA SER A 50 -10.05 -22.87 -0.18
C SER A 50 -10.73 -23.42 1.08
N TRP A 51 -10.05 -24.15 1.96
CA TRP A 51 -10.65 -24.59 3.22
C TRP A 51 -10.98 -23.42 4.16
N LEU A 52 -10.04 -22.50 4.35
CA LEU A 52 -10.20 -21.30 5.18
C LEU A 52 -11.45 -20.49 4.77
N PHE A 53 -11.63 -20.26 3.47
CA PHE A 53 -12.71 -19.39 2.98
C PHE A 53 -14.05 -20.10 2.67
N ASN A 54 -14.12 -21.43 2.73
CA ASN A 54 -15.35 -22.17 2.43
C ASN A 54 -16.01 -22.82 3.64
N THR A 55 -15.21 -23.46 4.49
CA THR A 55 -15.74 -24.40 5.49
C THR A 55 -15.12 -24.28 6.87
N ALA A 56 -14.01 -23.55 6.97
CA ALA A 56 -13.33 -23.38 8.24
C ALA A 56 -14.11 -22.42 9.15
N GLU A 57 -14.08 -22.70 10.44
CA GLU A 57 -14.58 -21.81 11.51
C GLU A 57 -13.42 -21.43 12.43
N GLU A 58 -13.51 -20.27 13.09
CA GLU A 58 -12.49 -19.85 14.07
C GLU A 58 -12.26 -20.92 15.14
N GLY A 59 -11.00 -21.27 15.37
CA GLY A 59 -10.56 -22.32 16.29
C GLY A 59 -10.57 -23.73 15.70
N GLN A 60 -11.04 -23.91 14.45
CA GLN A 60 -11.07 -25.20 13.78
C GLN A 60 -9.69 -25.63 13.28
N VAL A 61 -9.37 -26.91 13.50
CA VAL A 61 -8.17 -27.56 12.99
C VAL A 61 -8.52 -28.37 11.73
N SER A 62 -7.71 -28.22 10.69
CA SER A 62 -7.93 -28.88 9.39
C SER A 62 -7.61 -30.37 9.42
N SER A 63 -8.03 -31.08 8.38
CA SER A 63 -7.39 -32.35 8.01
C SER A 63 -5.93 -32.13 7.59
N VAL A 64 -5.17 -33.21 7.49
CA VAL A 64 -3.79 -33.16 6.99
C VAL A 64 -3.79 -32.83 5.50
N TYR A 65 -2.97 -31.84 5.12
CA TYR A 65 -2.67 -31.49 3.72
C TYR A 65 -1.25 -31.90 3.37
N GLU A 66 -1.06 -32.43 2.16
CA GLU A 66 0.26 -32.60 1.55
C GLU A 66 0.58 -31.38 0.69
N ILE A 67 1.64 -30.65 1.06
CA ILE A 67 2.13 -29.45 0.36
C ILE A 67 3.60 -29.68 0.01
N GLY A 68 3.88 -29.93 -1.27
CA GLY A 68 5.21 -30.34 -1.71
C GLY A 68 5.64 -31.64 -1.00
N ASP A 69 6.74 -31.58 -0.24
CA ASP A 69 7.27 -32.70 0.55
C ASP A 69 6.90 -32.61 2.05
N GLN A 70 5.92 -31.77 2.41
CA GLN A 70 5.54 -31.49 3.80
C GLN A 70 4.08 -31.87 4.08
N TYR A 71 3.86 -32.33 5.31
CA TYR A 71 2.51 -32.51 5.88
C TYR A 71 2.15 -31.30 6.72
N VAL A 72 1.06 -30.64 6.38
CA VAL A 72 0.59 -29.41 7.03
C VAL A 72 -0.77 -29.65 7.66
N ILE A 73 -0.96 -29.13 8.86
CA ILE A 73 -2.24 -29.10 9.57
C ILE A 73 -2.44 -27.63 9.96
N ALA A 74 -3.52 -27.03 9.48
CA ALA A 74 -3.82 -25.63 9.70
C ALA A 74 -4.80 -25.47 10.87
N LEU A 75 -4.66 -24.37 11.60
CA LEU A 75 -5.62 -23.90 12.59
C LEU A 75 -6.13 -22.54 12.10
N MET A 76 -7.44 -22.40 11.92
CA MET A 76 -8.03 -21.09 11.64
C MET A 76 -8.08 -20.28 12.92
N THR A 77 -7.32 -19.20 13.00
CA THR A 77 -7.20 -18.38 14.22
C THR A 77 -8.16 -17.20 14.25
N GLY A 78 -8.71 -16.82 13.10
CA GLY A 78 -9.68 -15.73 12.97
C GLY A 78 -9.97 -15.42 11.51
N GLU A 79 -10.89 -14.47 11.30
CA GLU A 79 -11.26 -13.94 10.00
C GLU A 79 -11.42 -12.42 10.07
N VAL A 80 -11.25 -11.75 8.92
CA VAL A 80 -11.46 -10.31 8.78
C VAL A 80 -12.51 -10.11 7.69
N GLU A 81 -13.64 -9.54 8.08
CA GLU A 81 -14.73 -9.21 7.17
C GLU A 81 -14.30 -8.12 6.16
N GLU A 82 -14.88 -8.17 4.97
CA GLU A 82 -14.66 -7.15 3.95
C GLU A 82 -15.11 -5.77 4.47
N GLY A 83 -14.28 -4.75 4.19
CA GLY A 83 -14.61 -3.36 4.44
C GLY A 83 -13.54 -2.61 5.20
N THR A 84 -13.95 -1.70 6.07
CA THR A 84 -13.02 -0.91 6.87
C THR A 84 -12.49 -1.76 8.02
N ALA A 85 -11.18 -2.03 8.01
CA ALA A 85 -10.53 -2.77 9.08
C ALA A 85 -10.75 -2.11 10.45
N ASP A 86 -10.91 -2.93 11.49
CA ASP A 86 -10.96 -2.44 12.87
C ASP A 86 -9.62 -1.76 13.20
N LEU A 87 -9.70 -0.60 13.87
CA LEU A 87 -8.52 0.12 14.34
C LEU A 87 -7.60 -0.76 15.18
N ALA A 88 -8.12 -1.75 15.92
CA ALA A 88 -7.29 -2.68 16.67
C ALA A 88 -6.33 -3.49 15.78
N LEU A 89 -6.76 -3.89 14.59
CA LEU A 89 -5.97 -4.66 13.62
C LEU A 89 -4.92 -3.78 12.92
N VAL A 90 -5.28 -2.54 12.59
CA VAL A 90 -4.41 -1.62 11.85
C VAL A 90 -3.74 -0.56 12.73
N LYS A 91 -3.78 -0.75 14.06
CA LYS A 91 -3.39 0.29 15.04
C LYS A 91 -1.97 0.81 14.79
N LEU A 92 -1.02 -0.09 14.58
CA LEU A 92 0.39 0.26 14.40
C LEU A 92 0.61 1.07 13.13
N GLU A 93 -0.08 0.70 12.03
CA GLU A 93 0.00 1.41 10.77
C GLU A 93 -0.61 2.82 10.87
N VAL A 94 -1.81 2.91 11.45
CA VAL A 94 -2.50 4.19 11.65
C VAL A 94 -1.72 5.08 12.60
N GLU A 95 -1.21 4.54 13.71
CA GLU A 95 -0.41 5.29 14.68
C GLU A 95 0.86 5.83 14.03
N LYS A 96 1.54 5.04 13.18
CA LYS A 96 2.69 5.50 12.39
C LYS A 96 2.28 6.65 11.46
N LYS A 97 1.24 6.47 10.64
CA LYS A 97 0.75 7.50 9.70
C LYS A 97 0.42 8.81 10.40
N VAL A 98 -0.31 8.74 11.51
CA VAL A 98 -0.69 9.94 12.28
C VAL A 98 0.53 10.59 12.93
N LYS A 99 1.49 9.80 13.46
CA LYS A 99 2.74 10.36 13.99
C LYS A 99 3.54 11.08 12.90
N ASP A 100 3.71 10.45 11.74
CA ASP A 100 4.44 11.02 10.61
C ASP A 100 3.75 12.32 10.13
N GLU A 101 2.43 12.35 10.05
CA GLU A 101 1.65 13.56 9.73
C GLU A 101 1.86 14.67 10.78
N LYS A 102 1.82 14.35 12.08
CA LYS A 102 2.03 15.32 13.16
C LYS A 102 3.46 15.86 13.18
N ILE A 103 4.46 15.00 12.99
CA ILE A 103 5.86 15.41 12.89
C ILE A 103 6.03 16.31 11.67
N GLY A 104 5.48 15.91 10.52
CA GLY A 104 5.46 16.70 9.30
C GLY A 104 4.86 18.09 9.51
N GLN A 105 3.69 18.19 10.16
CA GLN A 105 3.07 19.48 10.45
C GLN A 105 3.94 20.36 11.37
N LEU A 106 4.58 19.79 12.38
CA LEU A 106 5.52 20.53 13.24
C LEU A 106 6.72 21.07 12.43
N ILE A 107 7.22 20.30 11.46
CA ILE A 107 8.30 20.73 10.58
C ILE A 107 7.82 21.85 9.65
N VAL A 108 6.61 21.72 9.07
CA VAL A 108 5.96 22.76 8.26
C VAL A 108 5.86 24.06 9.04
N ASP A 109 5.35 24.02 10.28
CA ASP A 109 5.16 25.20 11.11
C ASP A 109 6.50 25.87 11.47
N LYS A 110 7.53 25.08 11.76
CA LYS A 110 8.89 25.59 12.00
C LYS A 110 9.47 26.27 10.76
N LEU A 111 9.38 25.63 9.59
CA LEU A 111 9.91 26.15 8.32
C LEU A 111 9.15 27.39 7.84
N ALA A 112 7.85 27.49 8.11
CA ALA A 112 7.03 28.63 7.72
C ALA A 112 7.49 29.94 8.36
N GLY A 113 8.12 29.89 9.53
CA GLY A 113 8.68 31.05 10.22
C GLY A 113 10.11 31.42 9.82
N LEU A 114 10.77 30.64 8.97
CA LEU A 114 12.13 30.92 8.52
C LEU A 114 12.12 31.76 7.25
N GLU A 115 12.94 32.79 7.21
CA GLU A 115 13.13 33.70 6.09
C GLU A 115 14.59 33.68 5.61
N GLY A 116 14.84 34.26 4.43
CA GLY A 116 16.16 34.30 3.80
C GLY A 116 16.31 33.36 2.61
N THR A 117 17.55 33.17 2.19
CA THR A 117 17.96 32.23 1.13
C THR A 117 17.71 30.78 1.54
N ILE A 118 17.76 29.84 0.59
CA ILE A 118 17.53 28.41 0.88
C ILE A 118 18.57 27.87 1.86
N ASP A 119 19.83 28.32 1.75
CA ASP A 119 20.93 27.94 2.64
C ASP A 119 20.76 28.52 4.04
N GLU A 120 20.30 29.77 4.16
CA GLU A 120 20.02 30.40 5.46
C GLU A 120 18.87 29.70 6.18
N ARG A 121 17.81 29.32 5.45
CA ARG A 121 16.68 28.56 5.99
C ARG A 121 17.13 27.17 6.45
N ALA A 122 17.96 26.49 5.67
CA ALA A 122 18.52 25.19 6.05
C ALA A 122 19.39 25.30 7.32
N ALA A 123 20.29 26.27 7.37
CA ALA A 123 21.15 26.52 8.53
C ALA A 123 20.35 26.88 9.79
N ALA A 124 19.27 27.65 9.65
CA ALA A 124 18.40 28.02 10.76
C ALA A 124 17.55 26.85 11.28
N PHE A 125 17.24 25.86 10.45
CA PHE A 125 16.50 24.68 10.87
C PHE A 125 17.39 23.65 11.58
N GLY A 126 18.62 23.44 11.09
CA GLY A 126 19.63 22.58 11.71
C GLY A 126 20.16 21.48 10.78
N ASP A 127 20.92 20.54 11.37
CA ASP A 127 21.71 19.53 10.65
C ASP A 127 20.87 18.46 9.90
N ASP A 128 19.57 18.37 10.20
CA ASP A 128 18.65 17.39 9.59
C ASP A 128 18.10 17.83 8.21
N VAL A 129 18.61 18.93 7.64
CA VAL A 129 18.19 19.45 6.33
C VAL A 129 19.26 19.22 5.28
N SER A 130 18.82 18.77 4.11
CA SER A 130 19.66 18.71 2.92
C SER A 130 19.12 19.67 1.85
N VAL A 131 20.02 20.45 1.26
CA VAL A 131 19.72 21.33 0.13
C VAL A 131 20.17 20.65 -1.15
N TYR A 132 19.25 20.54 -2.12
CA TYR A 132 19.52 19.98 -3.43
C TYR A 132 19.16 20.98 -4.51
N GLU A 133 19.97 21.02 -5.55
CA GLU A 133 19.66 21.72 -6.79
C GLU A 133 19.38 20.68 -7.88
N SER A 134 18.32 20.90 -8.65
CA SER A 134 17.94 20.02 -9.75
C SER A 134 17.55 20.85 -10.96
N SER A 135 18.02 20.42 -12.12
CA SER A 135 17.63 20.94 -13.44
C SER A 135 16.77 19.92 -14.18
N GLU A 136 16.07 20.38 -15.23
CA GLU A 136 15.36 19.53 -16.18
C GLU A 136 14.16 18.74 -15.63
N LEU A 137 13.60 19.17 -14.49
CA LEU A 137 12.33 18.63 -14.01
C LEU A 137 11.21 18.96 -15.02
N SER A 138 10.36 17.99 -15.31
CA SER A 138 9.20 18.12 -16.20
C SER A 138 7.89 18.05 -15.42
N LEU A 139 6.83 18.70 -15.91
CA LEU A 139 5.52 18.72 -15.23
C LEU A 139 4.89 17.32 -15.07
N ASN A 140 5.22 16.38 -15.96
CA ASN A 140 4.74 15.01 -15.88
C ASN A 140 5.56 14.12 -14.92
N SER A 141 6.53 14.68 -14.21
CA SER A 141 7.30 13.97 -13.19
C SER A 141 6.44 13.77 -11.93
N TYR A 142 6.51 12.56 -11.36
CA TYR A 142 5.81 12.21 -10.11
C TYR A 142 6.68 12.40 -8.86
N SER A 143 7.98 12.59 -9.06
CA SER A 143 8.99 12.63 -8.02
C SER A 143 9.97 13.78 -8.22
N LEU A 144 10.53 14.27 -7.12
CA LEU A 144 11.67 15.18 -7.12
C LEU A 144 12.99 14.38 -7.05
N PRO A 145 14.02 14.74 -7.84
CA PRO A 145 15.34 14.15 -7.70
C PRO A 145 15.86 14.28 -6.26
N SER A 146 16.50 13.23 -5.75
CA SER A 146 17.02 13.12 -4.37
C SER A 146 15.99 13.11 -3.23
N VAL A 147 14.72 13.45 -3.49
CA VAL A 147 13.64 13.46 -2.48
C VAL A 147 12.68 12.28 -2.65
N GLY A 148 12.41 11.86 -3.88
CA GLY A 148 11.44 10.80 -4.20
C GLY A 148 10.04 11.34 -4.49
N THR A 149 9.02 10.52 -4.20
CA THR A 149 7.61 10.79 -4.50
C THR A 149 7.13 12.11 -3.88
N ALA A 150 6.73 13.07 -4.72
CA ALA A 150 6.28 14.39 -4.27
C ALA A 150 5.44 15.12 -5.34
N PRO A 151 4.32 14.53 -5.82
CA PRO A 151 3.55 15.08 -6.93
C PRO A 151 2.97 16.47 -6.65
N GLU A 152 2.51 16.75 -5.42
CA GLU A 152 2.01 18.06 -5.02
C GLU A 152 3.10 19.13 -5.04
N ALA A 153 4.33 18.74 -4.69
CA ALA A 153 5.50 19.61 -4.71
C ALA A 153 5.90 19.95 -6.15
N VAL A 154 5.93 18.94 -7.04
CA VAL A 154 6.15 19.15 -8.48
C VAL A 154 5.08 20.08 -9.04
N GLY A 155 3.79 19.80 -8.81
CA GLY A 155 2.70 20.64 -9.30
C GLY A 155 2.78 22.08 -8.80
N SER A 156 3.11 22.27 -7.51
CA SER A 156 3.29 23.60 -6.92
C SER A 156 4.43 24.38 -7.58
N LEU A 157 5.57 23.72 -7.85
CA LEU A 157 6.72 24.34 -8.51
C LEU A 157 6.35 24.92 -9.89
N PHE A 158 5.57 24.20 -10.69
CA PHE A 158 5.14 24.64 -12.03
C PHE A 158 4.06 25.73 -12.01
N ALA A 159 3.48 26.02 -10.85
CA ALA A 159 2.54 27.13 -10.65
C ALA A 159 3.19 28.42 -10.13
N MET A 160 4.48 28.37 -9.76
CA MET A 160 5.23 29.49 -9.18
C MET A 160 5.90 30.38 -10.24
N ASN A 161 6.32 31.59 -9.84
CA ASN A 161 7.16 32.45 -10.68
C ASN A 161 8.66 32.22 -10.37
N ASN A 162 9.52 32.56 -11.32
CA ASN A 162 10.97 32.48 -11.12
C ASN A 162 11.41 33.35 -9.93
N GLY A 163 12.24 32.77 -9.06
CA GLY A 163 12.73 33.35 -7.82
C GLY A 163 11.85 33.10 -6.60
N ASP A 164 10.60 32.65 -6.79
CA ASP A 164 9.68 32.42 -5.68
C ASP A 164 10.09 31.19 -4.86
N PHE A 165 9.77 31.23 -3.57
CA PHE A 165 9.80 30.07 -2.69
C PHE A 165 8.39 29.49 -2.53
N SER A 166 8.30 28.17 -2.47
CA SER A 166 7.06 27.52 -2.07
C SER A 166 6.81 27.72 -0.58
N LYS A 167 5.56 27.50 -0.17
CA LYS A 167 5.29 27.15 1.23
C LYS A 167 5.94 25.79 1.54
N PRO A 168 6.20 25.43 2.81
CA PRO A 168 6.59 24.06 3.14
C PRO A 168 5.47 23.09 2.74
N ILE A 169 5.83 22.00 2.05
CA ILE A 169 4.91 21.00 1.52
C ILE A 169 5.23 19.66 2.17
N LEU A 170 4.22 19.05 2.80
CA LEU A 170 4.32 17.68 3.31
C LEU A 170 4.30 16.71 2.13
N THR A 171 5.26 15.80 2.10
CA THR A 171 5.40 14.71 1.12
C THR A 171 5.45 13.37 1.86
N GLU A 172 5.41 12.27 1.11
CA GLU A 172 5.49 10.92 1.68
C GLU A 172 6.79 10.68 2.47
N ASN A 173 7.90 11.32 2.04
CA ASN A 173 9.23 11.12 2.62
C ASN A 173 9.69 12.27 3.52
N GLY A 174 8.86 13.28 3.80
CA GLY A 174 9.23 14.40 4.66
C GLY A 174 8.56 15.72 4.29
N VAL A 175 9.22 16.84 4.58
CA VAL A 175 8.73 18.18 4.24
C VAL A 175 9.74 18.87 3.34
N VAL A 176 9.27 19.47 2.25
CA VAL A 176 10.13 20.19 1.29
C VAL A 176 9.75 21.66 1.20
N VAL A 177 10.76 22.49 0.96
CA VAL A 177 10.60 23.89 0.55
C VAL A 177 11.34 24.05 -0.76
N LEU A 178 10.64 24.53 -1.78
CA LEU A 178 11.19 24.66 -3.12
C LEU A 178 11.53 26.12 -3.41
N ASN A 179 12.59 26.34 -4.18
CA ASN A 179 12.89 27.61 -4.81
C ASN A 179 12.89 27.41 -6.33
N LEU A 180 12.05 28.15 -7.05
CA LEU A 180 12.02 28.05 -8.50
C LEU A 180 13.12 28.94 -9.09
N ILE A 181 14.24 28.34 -9.51
CA ILE A 181 15.34 29.10 -10.12
C ILE A 181 14.93 29.60 -11.51
N ASN A 182 14.39 28.72 -12.36
CA ASN A 182 13.97 29.07 -13.71
C ASN A 182 12.91 28.10 -14.26
N LEU A 183 11.88 28.64 -14.90
CA LEU A 183 10.84 27.89 -15.61
C LEU A 183 10.91 28.16 -17.12
N THR A 184 11.11 27.10 -17.89
CA THR A 184 11.01 27.13 -19.35
C THR A 184 9.60 26.73 -19.78
N ARG A 185 8.85 27.65 -20.38
CA ARG A 185 7.51 27.34 -20.90
C ARG A 185 7.60 26.48 -22.16
N ALA A 186 6.76 25.45 -22.23
CA ALA A 186 6.58 24.68 -23.45
C ALA A 186 6.08 25.59 -24.59
N PRO A 187 6.48 25.32 -25.84
CA PRO A 187 5.94 26.04 -26.99
C PRO A 187 4.44 25.81 -27.12
N GLU A 188 3.73 26.82 -27.62
CA GLU A 188 2.30 26.72 -27.86
C GLU A 188 2.01 25.67 -28.95
N ILE A 189 1.07 24.76 -28.67
CA ILE A 189 0.64 23.74 -29.62
C ILE A 189 -0.47 24.37 -30.47
N ALA A 190 -0.22 24.52 -31.77
CA ALA A 190 -1.18 25.14 -32.68
C ALA A 190 -2.37 24.22 -33.03
N ASP A 191 -2.19 22.90 -32.97
CA ASP A 191 -3.22 21.91 -33.28
C ASP A 191 -3.23 20.77 -32.25
N TYR A 192 -4.35 20.66 -31.54
CA TYR A 192 -4.59 19.64 -30.53
C TYR A 192 -5.30 18.39 -31.08
N THR A 193 -5.57 18.30 -32.39
CA THR A 193 -6.38 17.24 -33.01
C THR A 193 -5.83 15.84 -32.73
N SER A 194 -4.52 15.65 -32.83
CA SER A 194 -3.88 14.35 -32.53
C SER A 194 -4.03 13.96 -31.05
N TYR A 195 -3.82 14.90 -30.13
CA TYR A 195 -3.98 14.68 -28.69
C TYR A 195 -5.43 14.34 -28.33
N LYS A 196 -6.39 15.06 -28.93
CA LYS A 196 -7.82 14.78 -28.78
C LYS A 196 -8.15 13.35 -29.22
N TYR A 197 -7.69 12.95 -30.40
CA TYR A 197 -7.93 11.62 -30.94
C TYR A 197 -7.35 10.52 -30.02
N THR A 198 -6.13 10.70 -29.51
CA THR A 198 -5.52 9.76 -28.55
C THR A 198 -6.32 9.67 -27.25
N LEU A 199 -6.81 10.80 -26.73
CA LEU A 199 -7.64 10.83 -25.53
C LEU A 199 -8.98 10.12 -25.77
N GLU A 200 -9.65 10.38 -26.89
CA GLU A 200 -10.92 9.74 -27.28
C GLU A 200 -10.75 8.22 -27.36
N GLN A 201 -9.72 7.71 -28.05
CA GLN A 201 -9.46 6.27 -28.11
C GLN A 201 -9.19 5.65 -26.73
N THR A 202 -8.48 6.36 -25.86
CA THR A 202 -8.21 5.90 -24.49
C THR A 202 -9.50 5.85 -23.67
N MET A 203 -10.39 6.83 -23.83
CA MET A 203 -11.68 6.86 -23.14
C MET A 203 -12.63 5.78 -23.67
N GLU A 204 -12.71 5.58 -24.99
CA GLU A 204 -13.54 4.54 -25.61
C GLU A 204 -13.12 3.13 -25.17
N SER A 205 -11.81 2.83 -25.15
CA SER A 205 -11.32 1.53 -24.69
C SER A 205 -11.64 1.26 -23.21
N ARG A 206 -11.61 2.29 -22.36
CA ARG A 206 -11.96 2.17 -20.95
C ARG A 206 -13.46 2.16 -20.68
N ALA A 207 -14.28 2.75 -21.56
CA ALA A 207 -15.73 2.82 -21.38
C ALA A 207 -16.36 1.43 -21.22
N SER A 208 -15.91 0.45 -22.02
CA SER A 208 -16.42 -0.92 -21.92
C SER A 208 -16.09 -1.56 -20.56
N PHE A 209 -14.88 -1.34 -20.04
CA PHE A 209 -14.47 -1.82 -18.72
C PHE A 209 -15.28 -1.15 -17.60
N TYR A 210 -15.38 0.18 -17.60
CA TYR A 210 -16.14 0.90 -16.57
C TYR A 210 -17.64 0.61 -16.61
N ILE A 211 -18.22 0.37 -17.79
CA ILE A 211 -19.62 -0.08 -17.89
C ILE A 211 -19.77 -1.46 -17.23
N SER A 212 -18.84 -2.39 -17.47
CA SER A 212 -18.87 -3.70 -16.83
C SER A 212 -18.70 -3.60 -15.31
N GLU A 213 -17.72 -2.86 -14.82
CA GLU A 213 -17.50 -2.63 -13.39
C GLU A 213 -18.71 -1.95 -12.74
N SER A 214 -19.26 -0.91 -13.37
CA SER A 214 -20.46 -0.23 -12.84
C SER A 214 -21.67 -1.16 -12.79
N ILE A 215 -21.83 -2.07 -13.75
CA ILE A 215 -22.88 -3.10 -13.73
C ILE A 215 -22.62 -4.08 -12.60
N ASN A 216 -21.38 -4.52 -12.39
CA ASN A 216 -21.00 -5.41 -11.28
C ASN A 216 -21.29 -4.77 -9.92
N ASP A 217 -20.87 -3.52 -9.72
CA ASP A 217 -21.11 -2.72 -8.52
C ASP A 217 -22.62 -2.56 -8.25
N TRP A 218 -23.39 -2.18 -9.29
CA TRP A 218 -24.84 -2.01 -9.17
C TRP A 218 -25.60 -3.32 -8.94
N ALA A 219 -25.14 -4.40 -9.56
CA ALA A 219 -25.75 -5.70 -9.43
C ALA A 219 -25.36 -6.40 -8.11
N ALA A 220 -24.49 -5.78 -7.29
CA ALA A 220 -23.97 -6.32 -6.03
C ALA A 220 -23.52 -7.79 -6.19
N ILE A 221 -22.75 -8.05 -7.25
CA ILE A 221 -22.32 -9.41 -7.59
C ILE A 221 -21.20 -9.81 -6.64
N GLU A 222 -21.48 -10.74 -5.73
CA GLU A 222 -20.47 -11.39 -4.89
C GLU A 222 -19.69 -12.42 -5.71
N ASP A 223 -18.39 -12.20 -5.91
CA ASP A 223 -17.52 -13.13 -6.62
C ASP A 223 -17.18 -14.36 -5.76
N SER A 224 -18.08 -15.35 -5.76
CA SER A 224 -17.87 -16.63 -5.09
C SER A 224 -17.02 -17.63 -5.90
N ARG A 225 -16.25 -17.21 -6.93
CA ARG A 225 -15.43 -18.16 -7.72
C ARG A 225 -14.38 -18.87 -6.88
N TYR A 226 -13.88 -18.24 -5.83
CA TYR A 226 -12.98 -18.87 -4.86
C TYR A 226 -13.60 -20.09 -4.17
N LYS A 227 -14.93 -20.21 -4.16
CA LYS A 227 -15.63 -21.38 -3.59
C LYS A 227 -15.51 -22.65 -4.45
N PHE A 228 -15.07 -22.51 -5.71
CA PHE A 228 -15.04 -23.61 -6.68
C PHE A 228 -13.63 -24.03 -7.11
N TYR A 229 -12.58 -23.27 -6.73
CA TYR A 229 -11.20 -23.48 -7.15
C TYR A 229 -10.22 -23.45 -5.98
#